data_AF-A0A2N6D5I2-F1
#
_entry.id   AF-A0A2N6D5I2-F1
#
_cell.length_a   1.000
_cell.length_b   1.000
_cell.length_c   1.000
_cell.angle_alpha   90.00
_cell.angle_beta   90.00
_cell.angle_gamma   90.00
#
_symmetry.space_group_name_H-M   'P 1'
#
loop_
_entity.id
_entity.type
_entity.pdbx_description
1 polymer ?
#
loop_
_entity_poly.entity_id
_entity_poly.type
_entity_poly.pdbx_seq_one_letter_code
_entity_poly.pdbx_strand_id
1 'polypeptide(L)'
;MINNNDRPEVLIFDHIMKTGGQTLILLLQQHFDHLYKLDSYTHWVTLKKDLSSGKINSNSLAVAGHRAWGVHSYINTNFIYTVLLRDPLSRFISHYNFDIARSIITADTLLSTFIEQHSKALYINHFGNGSLENAINRLTNYYKIIGFTEQYNDYLKLLMNHLGINKLEIKAINRSKNKNITISDSEISKAKDMLASDYEFMKHSRDIANNKNSKQQNRNFEPEIITIEDAYAEEFKLSDYIEKNNTSKTAKSQNLAIANYHFNNGDDELAEKHYELYYKDDNLDPEPLVDFYKQKNMHKYINFTEKLMEKCEIYLTDTQKTYPNIFISRCMSDLFSYYANDDYREDNLYKILKSAKYIDSAWVISAISYFIHKLPPHSKFCSDQEYRQSILDILTKIFNGINSVVIFGTGVASDIAYKTAVFYNLKIIAFIDDFKTGTKHGLPIYELNIFKDNVICPDAILAGPCQNGNIKERISAYNIKVIEIKPKQ
;
A
#
# COMPACT_ATOMS: atom_id res chain seq x y z
N MET A 1 0.48 -29.92 -34.17
CA MET A 1 -0.26 -29.88 -32.89
C MET A 1 0.76 -29.70 -31.78
N ILE A 2 0.56 -28.74 -30.88
CA ILE A 2 1.42 -28.58 -29.69
C ILE A 2 1.18 -29.81 -28.81
N ASN A 3 2.25 -30.44 -28.33
CA ASN A 3 2.13 -31.53 -27.37
C ASN A 3 1.53 -30.95 -26.08
N ASN A 4 0.40 -31.47 -25.59
CA ASN A 4 -0.27 -30.93 -24.40
C ASN A 4 0.66 -30.85 -23.16
N ASN A 5 1.75 -31.62 -23.16
CA ASN A 5 2.76 -31.62 -22.11
C ASN A 5 3.66 -30.36 -22.07
N ASP A 6 3.63 -29.51 -23.11
CA ASP A 6 4.44 -28.27 -23.17
C ASP A 6 3.68 -27.01 -22.69
N ARG A 7 2.37 -27.13 -22.39
CA ARG A 7 1.58 -26.00 -21.89
C ARG A 7 2.00 -25.69 -20.45
N PRO A 8 2.26 -24.42 -20.09
CA PRO A 8 2.49 -24.08 -18.70
C PRO A 8 1.23 -24.38 -17.89
N GLU A 9 1.40 -25.02 -16.74
CA GLU A 9 0.29 -25.27 -15.83
C GLU A 9 -0.19 -23.94 -15.24
N VAL A 10 0.76 -23.11 -14.80
CA VAL A 10 0.46 -21.80 -14.20
C VAL A 10 0.93 -20.63 -15.05
N LEU A 11 0.03 -19.71 -15.36
CA LEU A 11 0.37 -18.42 -15.96
C LEU A 11 0.40 -17.33 -14.89
N ILE A 12 1.50 -16.61 -14.79
CA ILE A 12 1.65 -15.48 -13.86
C ILE A 12 1.79 -14.19 -14.68
N PHE A 13 0.74 -13.38 -14.70
CA PHE A 13 0.73 -12.04 -15.30
C PHE A 13 1.06 -10.98 -14.26
N ASP A 14 2.31 -10.50 -14.28
CA ASP A 14 2.73 -9.38 -13.43
C ASP A 14 2.21 -8.06 -14.01
N HIS A 15 1.07 -7.61 -13.50
CA HIS A 15 0.31 -6.54 -14.12
C HIS A 15 0.87 -5.18 -13.70
N ILE A 16 1.37 -4.40 -14.67
CA ILE A 16 1.70 -2.99 -14.46
C ILE A 16 0.49 -2.11 -14.76
N MET A 17 0.19 -1.15 -13.88
CA MET A 17 -0.93 -0.23 -14.08
C MET A 17 -0.82 0.51 -15.42
N LYS A 18 -1.97 0.60 -16.10
CA LYS A 18 -2.18 1.39 -17.34
C LYS A 18 -1.41 0.89 -18.57
N THR A 19 -1.06 -0.39 -18.61
CA THR A 19 -0.46 -1.04 -19.79
C THR A 19 -1.45 -1.87 -20.61
N GLY A 20 -2.76 -1.82 -20.30
CA GLY A 20 -3.78 -2.63 -20.97
C GLY A 20 -4.05 -3.97 -20.29
N GLY A 21 -3.49 -4.20 -19.09
CA GLY A 21 -3.63 -5.47 -18.39
C GLY A 21 -5.05 -5.85 -17.96
N GLN A 22 -5.98 -4.91 -17.82
CA GLN A 22 -7.38 -5.26 -17.52
C GLN A 22 -8.03 -6.08 -18.65
N THR A 23 -7.74 -5.74 -19.90
CA THR A 23 -8.22 -6.51 -21.07
C THR A 23 -7.65 -7.92 -21.04
N LEU A 24 -6.34 -8.05 -20.73
CA LEU A 24 -5.70 -9.34 -20.60
C LEU A 24 -6.28 -10.15 -19.44
N ILE A 25 -6.49 -9.54 -18.27
CA ILE A 25 -7.10 -10.20 -17.12
C ILE A 25 -8.45 -10.82 -17.48
N LEU A 26 -9.30 -10.08 -18.19
CA LEU A 26 -10.62 -10.58 -18.61
C LEU A 26 -10.51 -11.76 -19.57
N LEU A 27 -9.53 -11.74 -20.47
CA LEU A 27 -9.19 -12.87 -21.33
C LEU A 27 -8.72 -14.08 -20.52
N LEU A 28 -7.85 -13.88 -19.52
CA LEU A 28 -7.39 -14.98 -18.67
C LEU A 28 -8.56 -15.62 -17.91
N GLN A 29 -9.54 -14.82 -17.47
CA GLN A 29 -10.76 -15.35 -16.83
C GLN A 29 -11.59 -16.25 -17.75
N GLN A 30 -11.48 -16.11 -19.07
CA GLN A 30 -12.20 -16.94 -20.04
C GLN A 30 -11.51 -18.27 -20.34
N HIS A 31 -10.21 -18.38 -20.06
CA HIS A 31 -9.37 -19.51 -20.50
C HIS A 31 -8.73 -20.32 -19.37
N PHE A 32 -8.90 -19.88 -18.12
CA PHE A 32 -8.38 -20.54 -16.93
C PHE A 32 -9.53 -20.79 -15.95
N ASP A 33 -9.56 -21.99 -15.37
CA ASP A 33 -10.60 -22.38 -14.41
C ASP A 33 -10.51 -21.54 -13.13
N HIS A 34 -9.29 -21.11 -12.80
CA HIS A 34 -9.02 -20.27 -11.64
C HIS A 34 -8.17 -19.07 -12.04
N LEU A 35 -8.65 -17.85 -11.70
CA LEU A 35 -7.84 -16.63 -11.74
C LEU A 35 -7.76 -15.99 -10.36
N TYR A 36 -6.53 -15.81 -9.85
CA TYR A 36 -6.26 -15.03 -8.65
C TYR A 36 -5.79 -13.62 -9.01
N LYS A 37 -6.49 -12.61 -8.51
CA LYS A 37 -6.12 -11.19 -8.67
C LYS A 37 -5.31 -10.70 -7.47
N LEU A 38 -3.98 -10.77 -7.52
CA LEU A 38 -3.07 -10.40 -6.44
C LEU A 38 -2.82 -8.89 -6.37
N ASP A 39 -3.85 -8.15 -5.97
CA ASP A 39 -3.78 -6.70 -5.77
C ASP A 39 -3.54 -6.30 -4.30
N SER A 40 -3.71 -7.25 -3.37
CA SER A 40 -3.59 -7.03 -1.92
C SER A 40 -2.92 -8.20 -1.20
N TYR A 41 -2.50 -7.99 0.06
CA TYR A 41 -1.96 -9.06 0.90
C TYR A 41 -2.99 -10.16 1.24
N THR A 42 -4.26 -9.79 1.39
CA THR A 42 -5.31 -10.78 1.67
C THR A 42 -5.50 -11.75 0.50
N HIS A 43 -5.41 -11.26 -0.74
CA HIS A 43 -5.45 -12.13 -1.94
C HIS A 43 -4.27 -13.11 -1.98
N TRP A 44 -3.09 -12.68 -1.54
CA TRP A 44 -1.92 -13.56 -1.38
C TRP A 44 -2.13 -14.66 -0.34
N VAL A 45 -2.69 -14.32 0.83
CA VAL A 45 -2.99 -15.30 1.89
C VAL A 45 -3.99 -16.34 1.39
N THR A 46 -5.03 -15.91 0.68
CA THR A 46 -6.03 -16.81 0.09
C THR A 46 -5.39 -17.77 -0.91
N LEU A 47 -4.60 -17.26 -1.88
CA LEU A 47 -3.91 -18.11 -2.84
C LEU A 47 -3.00 -19.13 -2.16
N LYS A 48 -2.18 -18.70 -1.19
CA LYS A 48 -1.28 -19.58 -0.45
C LYS A 48 -2.06 -20.70 0.27
N LYS A 49 -3.19 -20.37 0.89
CA LYS A 49 -4.05 -21.34 1.56
C LYS A 49 -4.62 -22.35 0.57
N ASP A 50 -5.16 -21.88 -0.55
CA ASP A 50 -5.80 -22.75 -1.53
C ASP A 50 -4.79 -23.68 -2.21
N LEU A 51 -3.60 -23.18 -2.58
CA LEU A 51 -2.48 -23.99 -3.08
C LEU A 51 -2.05 -25.05 -2.05
N SER A 52 -1.86 -24.65 -0.79
CA SER A 52 -1.40 -25.57 0.28
C SER A 52 -2.43 -26.64 0.61
N SER A 53 -3.73 -26.35 0.41
CA SER A 53 -4.82 -27.29 0.68
C SER A 53 -5.13 -28.25 -0.47
N GLY A 54 -4.48 -28.12 -1.62
CA GLY A 54 -4.78 -28.91 -2.82
C GLY A 54 -6.17 -28.63 -3.42
N LYS A 55 -6.84 -27.54 -3.01
CA LYS A 55 -8.15 -27.14 -3.54
C LYS A 55 -8.11 -26.76 -5.02
N ILE A 56 -6.93 -26.40 -5.51
CA ILE A 56 -6.73 -25.93 -6.87
C ILE A 56 -5.75 -26.86 -7.53
N ASN A 57 -6.18 -27.42 -8.65
CA ASN A 57 -5.27 -28.07 -9.58
C ASN A 57 -4.51 -26.98 -10.34
N SER A 58 -3.18 -27.02 -10.29
CA SER A 58 -2.31 -26.07 -10.98
C SER A 58 -2.51 -26.06 -12.49
N ASN A 59 -3.03 -27.13 -13.09
CA ASN A 59 -3.11 -27.32 -14.55
C ASN A 59 -4.02 -26.35 -15.33
N SER A 60 -4.63 -25.37 -14.65
CA SER A 60 -5.48 -24.34 -15.25
C SER A 60 -5.54 -23.09 -14.35
N LEU A 61 -4.41 -22.73 -13.74
CA LEU A 61 -4.31 -21.57 -12.86
C LEU A 61 -3.69 -20.36 -13.57
N ALA A 62 -4.39 -19.24 -13.52
CA ALA A 62 -3.83 -17.93 -13.78
C ALA A 62 -3.70 -17.13 -12.48
N VAL A 63 -2.62 -16.38 -12.39
CA VAL A 63 -2.39 -15.37 -11.35
C VAL A 63 -2.12 -14.06 -12.06
N ALA A 64 -2.82 -13.00 -11.68
CA ALA A 64 -2.62 -11.67 -12.24
C ALA A 64 -2.68 -10.62 -11.15
N GLY A 65 -2.05 -9.46 -11.33
CA GLY A 65 -2.23 -8.33 -10.41
C GLY A 65 -0.96 -7.54 -10.18
N HIS A 66 -1.11 -6.41 -9.48
CA HIS A 66 -0.01 -5.47 -9.22
C HIS A 66 1.05 -6.01 -8.26
N ARG A 67 0.79 -7.17 -7.63
CA ARG A 67 1.69 -7.84 -6.71
C ARG A 67 1.87 -9.31 -7.07
N ALA A 68 1.91 -9.67 -8.35
CA ALA A 68 2.05 -11.08 -8.74
C ALA A 68 3.50 -11.61 -8.68
N TRP A 69 4.49 -10.72 -8.67
CA TRP A 69 5.89 -11.11 -8.51
C TRP A 69 6.15 -11.89 -7.20
N GLY A 70 6.92 -12.98 -7.29
CA GLY A 70 7.28 -13.84 -6.16
C GLY A 70 6.35 -15.04 -5.92
N VAL A 71 5.18 -15.07 -6.59
CA VAL A 71 4.17 -16.12 -6.33
C VAL A 71 4.65 -17.51 -6.74
N HIS A 72 5.60 -17.57 -7.67
CA HIS A 72 6.27 -18.80 -8.08
C HIS A 72 6.94 -19.56 -6.92
N SER A 73 7.31 -18.89 -5.83
CA SER A 73 7.86 -19.56 -4.64
C SER A 73 6.86 -20.50 -3.93
N TYR A 74 5.57 -20.41 -4.29
CA TYR A 74 4.50 -21.26 -3.77
C TYR A 74 3.94 -22.23 -4.84
N ILE A 75 4.48 -22.21 -6.05
CA ILE A 75 4.02 -23.03 -7.18
C ILE A 75 5.06 -24.12 -7.41
N ASN A 76 4.66 -25.38 -7.20
CA ASN A 76 5.56 -26.54 -7.34
C ASN A 76 5.54 -27.16 -8.74
N THR A 77 4.91 -26.50 -9.69
CA THR A 77 4.74 -27.01 -11.05
C THR A 77 5.23 -26.01 -12.10
N ASN A 78 5.13 -26.37 -13.38
CA ASN A 78 5.63 -25.52 -14.45
C ASN A 78 4.82 -24.23 -14.54
N PHE A 79 5.49 -23.09 -14.40
CA PHE A 79 4.90 -21.78 -14.53
C PHE A 79 5.62 -20.93 -15.56
N ILE A 80 4.94 -19.91 -16.08
CA ILE A 80 5.58 -18.83 -16.84
C ILE A 80 5.18 -17.46 -16.29
N TYR A 81 6.14 -16.55 -16.21
CA TYR A 81 5.85 -15.14 -16.04
C TYR A 81 5.63 -14.46 -17.40
N THR A 82 4.63 -13.61 -17.45
CA THR A 82 4.38 -12.68 -18.54
C THR A 82 4.14 -11.27 -18.01
N VAL A 83 4.50 -10.28 -18.81
CA VAL A 83 4.28 -8.87 -18.48
C VAL A 83 3.96 -8.08 -19.74
N LEU A 84 3.21 -7.00 -19.56
CA LEU A 84 2.89 -6.05 -20.59
C LEU A 84 3.37 -4.68 -20.16
N LEU A 85 4.32 -4.14 -20.92
CA LEU A 85 4.92 -2.83 -20.71
C LEU A 85 4.30 -1.81 -21.67
N ARG A 86 4.54 -0.52 -21.44
CA ARG A 86 4.07 0.58 -22.27
C ARG A 86 5.12 1.68 -22.31
N ASP A 87 5.15 2.46 -23.38
CA ASP A 87 5.90 3.72 -23.42
C ASP A 87 5.68 4.52 -22.11
N PRO A 88 6.75 4.91 -21.38
CA PRO A 88 6.63 5.51 -20.05
C PRO A 88 5.71 6.73 -20.02
N LEU A 89 5.87 7.65 -20.97
CA LEU A 89 5.03 8.85 -21.05
C LEU A 89 3.58 8.49 -21.34
N SER A 90 3.32 7.64 -22.34
CA SER A 90 1.96 7.20 -22.71
C SER A 90 1.24 6.49 -21.55
N ARG A 91 1.98 5.73 -20.74
CA ARG A 91 1.48 5.11 -19.51
C ARG A 91 1.08 6.16 -18.48
N PHE A 92 1.94 7.15 -18.24
CA PHE A 92 1.66 8.24 -17.31
C PHE A 92 0.48 9.10 -17.75
N ILE A 93 0.38 9.47 -19.03
CA ILE A 93 -0.78 10.19 -19.58
C ILE A 93 -2.06 9.37 -19.38
N SER A 94 -1.99 8.05 -19.60
CA SER A 94 -3.15 7.18 -19.36
C SER A 94 -3.55 7.12 -17.88
N HIS A 95 -2.59 7.20 -16.96
CA HIS A 95 -2.86 7.27 -15.52
C HIS A 95 -3.45 8.62 -15.13
N TYR A 96 -2.83 9.70 -15.58
CA TYR A 96 -3.27 11.08 -15.40
C TYR A 96 -4.72 11.28 -15.86
N ASN A 97 -5.06 10.84 -17.07
CA ASN A 97 -6.44 10.93 -17.59
C ASN A 97 -7.44 10.09 -16.78
N PHE A 98 -6.98 8.98 -16.21
CA PHE A 98 -7.82 8.12 -15.39
C PHE A 98 -8.12 8.75 -14.03
N ASP A 99 -7.12 9.39 -13.42
CA ASP A 99 -7.29 10.09 -12.15
C ASP A 99 -8.16 11.33 -12.31
N ILE A 100 -8.06 12.04 -13.44
CA ILE A 100 -8.99 13.12 -13.80
C ILE A 100 -10.40 12.59 -14.00
N ALA A 101 -10.57 11.48 -14.71
CA ALA A 101 -11.90 10.90 -14.95
C ALA A 101 -12.58 10.43 -13.65
N ARG A 102 -11.80 10.20 -12.58
CA ARG A 102 -12.28 9.85 -11.25
C ARG A 102 -12.26 11.02 -10.27
N SER A 103 -11.87 12.21 -10.74
CA SER A 103 -11.70 13.41 -9.93
C SER A 103 -10.80 13.23 -8.71
N ILE A 104 -9.82 12.32 -8.83
CA ILE A 104 -8.72 12.18 -7.87
C ILE A 104 -7.78 13.39 -7.98
N ILE A 105 -7.59 13.86 -9.21
CA ILE A 105 -6.91 15.12 -9.53
C ILE A 105 -7.80 15.96 -10.44
N THR A 106 -7.51 17.24 -10.50
CA THR A 106 -8.22 18.21 -11.34
C THR A 106 -7.54 18.36 -12.71
N ALA A 107 -8.28 18.82 -13.71
CA ALA A 107 -7.77 18.94 -15.08
C ALA A 107 -6.67 20.02 -15.27
N ASP A 108 -6.53 20.93 -14.31
CA ASP A 108 -5.46 21.94 -14.21
C ASP A 108 -4.17 21.41 -13.56
N THR A 109 -4.18 20.19 -13.03
CA THR A 109 -2.96 19.57 -12.47
C THR A 109 -1.93 19.37 -13.58
N LEU A 110 -0.75 19.98 -13.48
CA LEU A 110 0.30 19.78 -14.49
C LEU A 110 0.77 18.31 -14.53
N LEU A 111 1.05 17.80 -15.73
CA LEU A 111 1.54 16.42 -15.90
C LEU A 111 2.85 16.21 -15.14
N SER A 112 3.75 17.20 -15.14
CA SER A 112 4.99 17.11 -14.38
C SER A 112 4.74 17.01 -12.87
N THR A 113 3.84 17.82 -12.30
CA THR A 113 3.41 17.71 -10.89
C THR A 113 2.82 16.33 -10.58
N PHE A 114 1.98 15.81 -11.48
CA PHE A 114 1.44 14.46 -11.36
C PHE A 114 2.53 13.39 -11.32
N ILE A 115 3.54 13.49 -12.19
CA ILE A 115 4.69 12.56 -12.20
C ILE A 115 5.50 12.66 -10.90
N GLU A 116 5.65 13.85 -10.31
CA GLU A 116 6.36 14.03 -9.02
C GLU A 116 5.66 13.35 -7.84
N GLN A 117 4.33 13.39 -7.82
CA GLN A 117 3.52 12.73 -6.80
C GLN A 117 3.52 11.20 -6.94
N HIS A 118 3.99 10.70 -8.08
CA HIS A 118 4.06 9.29 -8.41
C HIS A 118 5.51 8.81 -8.54
N SER A 119 5.70 7.50 -8.70
CA SER A 119 7.04 6.93 -8.85
C SER A 119 7.62 7.24 -10.25
N LYS A 120 8.56 8.19 -10.34
CA LYS A 120 9.30 8.58 -11.58
C LYS A 120 10.03 7.42 -12.26
N ALA A 121 10.39 6.38 -11.50
CA ALA A 121 11.08 5.18 -11.97
C ALA A 121 10.24 3.93 -11.68
N LEU A 122 8.98 3.92 -12.13
CA LEU A 122 8.02 2.86 -11.78
C LEU A 122 8.56 1.48 -12.14
N TYR A 123 9.13 1.32 -13.32
CA TYR A 123 9.59 0.01 -13.77
C TYR A 123 10.82 -0.44 -12.98
N ILE A 124 11.78 0.45 -12.77
CA ILE A 124 12.99 0.14 -11.99
C ILE A 124 12.62 -0.20 -10.54
N ASN A 125 11.65 0.52 -9.95
CA ASN A 125 11.18 0.23 -8.60
C ASN A 125 10.43 -1.11 -8.54
N HIS A 126 9.54 -1.38 -9.49
CA HIS A 126 8.76 -2.62 -9.54
C HIS A 126 9.61 -3.87 -9.77
N PHE A 127 10.48 -3.86 -10.79
CA PHE A 127 11.29 -5.02 -11.19
C PHE A 127 12.66 -5.07 -10.50
N GLY A 128 13.22 -3.94 -10.12
CA GLY A 128 14.61 -3.84 -9.66
C GLY A 128 14.77 -3.42 -8.20
N ASN A 129 13.67 -3.05 -7.53
CA ASN A 129 13.72 -2.42 -6.21
C ASN A 129 14.67 -1.21 -6.19
N GLY A 130 14.63 -0.40 -7.26
CA GLY A 130 15.50 0.78 -7.43
C GLY A 130 16.77 0.55 -8.25
N SER A 131 17.12 -0.70 -8.59
CA SER A 131 18.28 -1.04 -9.42
C SER A 131 17.89 -1.44 -10.84
N LEU A 132 18.40 -0.70 -11.84
CA LEU A 132 18.20 -1.03 -13.26
C LEU A 132 18.75 -2.42 -13.60
N GLU A 133 19.93 -2.76 -13.07
CA GLU A 133 20.55 -4.07 -13.26
C GLU A 133 19.65 -5.20 -12.75
N ASN A 134 19.10 -5.05 -11.54
CA ASN A 134 18.16 -6.03 -10.98
C ASN A 134 16.89 -6.14 -11.83
N ALA A 135 16.39 -5.02 -12.34
CA ALA A 135 15.20 -4.99 -13.19
C ALA A 135 15.44 -5.75 -14.50
N ILE A 136 16.58 -5.50 -15.16
CA ILE A 136 17.02 -6.20 -16.39
C ILE A 136 17.23 -7.69 -16.12
N ASN A 137 17.93 -8.03 -15.03
CA ASN A 137 18.19 -9.41 -14.61
C ASN A 137 16.86 -10.16 -14.40
N ARG A 138 15.90 -9.54 -13.70
CA ARG A 138 14.59 -10.12 -13.46
C ARG A 138 13.83 -10.40 -14.76
N LEU A 139 13.73 -9.40 -15.66
CA LEU A 139 13.10 -9.59 -16.99
C LEU A 139 13.79 -10.68 -17.81
N THR A 140 15.13 -10.72 -17.77
CA THR A 140 15.93 -11.69 -18.53
C THR A 140 15.69 -13.11 -18.04
N ASN A 141 15.70 -13.32 -16.73
CA ASN A 141 15.75 -14.67 -16.17
C ASN A 141 14.39 -15.28 -15.81
N TYR A 142 13.38 -14.46 -15.52
CA TYR A 142 12.08 -14.96 -15.05
C TYR A 142 10.94 -14.82 -16.06
N TYR A 143 10.91 -13.74 -16.84
CA TYR A 143 9.77 -13.44 -17.72
C TYR A 143 9.90 -14.18 -19.04
N LYS A 144 9.04 -15.15 -19.29
CA LYS A 144 9.07 -15.91 -20.55
C LYS A 144 8.60 -15.05 -21.72
N ILE A 145 7.60 -14.22 -21.49
CA ILE A 145 6.95 -13.36 -22.50
C ILE A 145 6.95 -11.93 -21.98
N ILE A 146 7.44 -11.01 -22.82
CA ILE A 146 7.45 -9.58 -22.54
C ILE A 146 6.74 -8.90 -23.70
N GLY A 147 5.61 -8.27 -23.43
CA GLY A 147 4.80 -7.55 -24.40
C GLY A 147 4.91 -6.04 -24.27
N PHE A 148 4.43 -5.36 -25.30
CA PHE A 148 4.29 -3.91 -25.32
C PHE A 148 2.87 -3.54 -25.71
N THR A 149 2.26 -2.55 -25.04
CA THR A 149 0.91 -2.07 -25.38
C THR A 149 0.84 -1.60 -26.82
N GLU A 150 1.92 -1.01 -27.36
CA GLU A 150 1.99 -0.56 -28.76
C GLU A 150 1.97 -1.72 -29.77
N GLN A 151 2.22 -2.96 -29.31
CA GLN A 151 2.27 -4.19 -30.09
C GLN A 151 1.39 -5.27 -29.42
N TYR A 152 0.22 -4.86 -28.91
CA TYR A 152 -0.63 -5.72 -28.08
C TYR A 152 -1.06 -7.01 -28.80
N ASN A 153 -1.38 -6.93 -30.09
CA ASN A 153 -1.76 -8.11 -30.87
C ASN A 153 -0.60 -9.10 -31.01
N ASP A 154 0.63 -8.63 -31.26
CA ASP A 154 1.81 -9.50 -31.35
C ASP A 154 2.10 -10.18 -30.01
N TYR A 155 1.96 -9.44 -28.91
CA TYR A 155 2.03 -9.99 -27.56
C TYR A 155 1.00 -11.09 -27.34
N LEU A 156 -0.25 -10.87 -27.74
CA LEU A 156 -1.30 -11.87 -27.59
C LEU A 156 -1.06 -13.11 -28.45
N LYS A 157 -0.59 -12.96 -29.70
CA LYS A 157 -0.19 -14.09 -30.53
C LYS A 157 0.88 -14.93 -29.82
N LEU A 158 1.92 -14.29 -29.29
CA LEU A 158 2.98 -14.99 -28.54
C LEU A 158 2.44 -15.71 -27.29
N LEU A 159 1.53 -15.07 -26.55
CA LEU A 159 0.89 -15.67 -25.39
C LEU A 159 0.02 -16.86 -25.77
N MET A 160 -0.84 -16.72 -26.78
CA MET A 160 -1.68 -17.79 -27.31
C MET A 160 -0.86 -19.00 -27.77
N ASN A 161 0.28 -18.75 -28.43
CA ASN A 161 1.20 -19.80 -28.85
C ASN A 161 1.78 -20.60 -27.68
N HIS A 162 2.01 -19.96 -26.53
CA HIS A 162 2.46 -20.66 -25.31
C HIS A 162 1.33 -21.39 -24.60
N LEU A 163 0.11 -20.87 -24.69
CA LEU A 163 -1.06 -21.46 -24.04
C LEU A 163 -1.74 -22.55 -24.89
N GLY A 164 -1.35 -22.70 -26.15
CA GLY A 164 -2.01 -23.61 -27.09
C GLY A 164 -3.42 -23.17 -27.46
N ILE A 165 -3.67 -21.85 -27.49
CA ILE A 165 -4.98 -21.29 -27.84
C ILE A 165 -4.96 -20.93 -29.33
N ASN A 166 -5.85 -21.54 -30.11
CA ASN A 166 -5.89 -21.36 -31.58
C ASN A 166 -6.71 -20.15 -32.01
N LYS A 167 -7.70 -19.76 -31.21
CA LYS A 167 -8.65 -18.72 -31.52
C LYS A 167 -8.96 -17.91 -30.26
N LEU A 168 -8.95 -16.59 -30.41
CA LEU A 168 -9.25 -15.66 -29.32
C LEU A 168 -10.17 -14.55 -29.82
N GLU A 169 -11.28 -14.36 -29.12
CA GLU A 169 -12.21 -13.27 -29.37
C GLU A 169 -12.01 -12.18 -28.30
N ILE A 170 -11.62 -10.98 -28.74
CA ILE A 170 -11.30 -9.88 -27.84
C ILE A 170 -12.35 -8.80 -28.00
N LYS A 171 -12.95 -8.43 -26.87
CA LYS A 171 -13.73 -7.19 -26.74
C LYS A 171 -12.83 -6.13 -26.11
N ALA A 172 -12.69 -4.98 -26.78
CA ALA A 172 -11.94 -3.87 -26.23
C ALA A 172 -12.76 -3.17 -25.14
N ILE A 173 -12.53 -3.51 -23.88
CA ILE A 173 -13.42 -3.09 -22.76
C ILE A 173 -13.07 -1.70 -22.20
N ASN A 174 -11.97 -1.08 -22.64
CA ASN A 174 -11.51 0.22 -22.10
C ASN A 174 -10.91 1.15 -23.17
N ARG A 175 -11.57 1.31 -24.32
CA ARG A 175 -11.30 2.50 -25.15
C ARG A 175 -11.99 3.68 -24.48
N SER A 176 -11.29 4.34 -23.54
CA SER A 176 -11.76 5.63 -23.04
C SER A 176 -12.00 6.55 -24.24
N LYS A 177 -13.19 7.16 -24.36
CA LYS A 177 -13.34 8.35 -25.18
C LYS A 177 -12.32 9.33 -24.62
N ASN A 178 -11.17 9.47 -25.29
CA ASN A 178 -10.10 10.33 -24.80
C ASN A 178 -10.72 11.72 -24.65
N LYS A 179 -10.91 12.19 -23.42
CA LYS A 179 -10.97 13.62 -23.20
C LYS A 179 -9.60 14.10 -23.68
N ASN A 180 -9.58 14.80 -24.80
CA ASN A 180 -8.36 15.36 -25.37
C ASN A 180 -7.87 16.44 -24.41
N ILE A 181 -7.11 16.03 -23.39
CA ILE A 181 -6.39 16.97 -22.56
C ILE A 181 -5.19 17.41 -23.39
N THR A 182 -5.16 18.69 -23.71
CA THR A 182 -4.04 19.30 -24.40
C THR A 182 -2.90 19.47 -23.40
N ILE A 183 -1.84 18.68 -23.55
CA ILE A 183 -0.60 18.82 -22.78
C ILE A 183 0.38 19.57 -23.68
N SER A 184 1.02 20.63 -23.16
CA SER A 184 1.96 21.42 -23.95
C SER A 184 3.23 20.64 -24.27
N ASP A 185 3.90 20.98 -25.38
CA ASP A 185 5.17 20.34 -25.77
C ASP A 185 6.26 20.53 -24.70
N SER A 186 6.24 21.67 -24.01
CA SER A 186 7.15 21.94 -22.88
C SER A 186 6.91 20.98 -21.71
N GLU A 187 5.64 20.71 -21.36
CA GLU A 187 5.31 19.72 -20.32
C GLU A 187 5.66 18.28 -20.76
N ILE A 188 5.45 17.95 -22.04
CA ILE A 188 5.87 16.65 -22.61
C ILE A 188 7.38 16.47 -22.51
N SER A 189 8.16 17.49 -22.86
CA SER A 189 9.62 17.45 -22.78
C SER A 189 10.07 17.23 -21.33
N LYS A 190 9.55 18.04 -20.40
CA LYS A 190 9.85 17.91 -18.97
C LYS A 190 9.48 16.54 -18.42
N ALA A 191 8.31 16.01 -18.81
CA ALA A 191 7.87 14.68 -18.40
C ALA A 191 8.82 13.58 -18.91
N LYS A 192 9.31 13.67 -20.15
CA LYS A 192 10.28 12.69 -20.67
C LYS A 192 11.59 12.70 -19.90
N ASP A 193 12.10 13.88 -19.56
CA ASP A 193 13.33 14.03 -18.77
C ASP A 193 13.17 13.40 -17.38
N MET A 194 12.02 13.61 -16.74
CA MET A 194 11.69 12.98 -15.46
C MET A 194 11.58 11.46 -15.52
N LEU A 195 11.31 10.89 -16.69
CA LEU A 195 11.12 9.46 -16.95
C LEU A 195 12.33 8.81 -17.61
N ALA A 196 13.48 9.49 -17.68
CA ALA A 196 14.67 9.02 -18.40
C ALA A 196 15.09 7.59 -17.99
N SER A 197 15.00 7.25 -16.71
CA SER A 197 15.35 5.92 -16.21
C SER A 197 14.37 4.83 -16.65
N ASP A 198 13.07 5.12 -16.71
CA ASP A 198 12.07 4.19 -17.25
C ASP A 198 12.24 4.02 -18.77
N TYR A 199 12.68 5.07 -19.49
CA TYR A 199 13.04 4.98 -20.90
C TYR A 199 14.27 4.09 -21.15
N GLU A 200 15.30 4.22 -20.31
CA GLU A 200 16.48 3.36 -20.35
C GLU A 200 16.09 1.89 -20.12
N PHE A 201 15.29 1.61 -19.08
CA PHE A 201 14.74 0.28 -18.83
C PHE A 201 13.93 -0.25 -20.03
N MET A 202 13.11 0.59 -20.66
CA MET A 202 12.29 0.20 -21.80
C MET A 202 13.12 -0.18 -23.02
N LYS A 203 14.24 0.51 -23.27
CA LYS A 203 15.18 0.14 -24.34
C LYS A 203 15.71 -1.27 -24.13
N HIS A 204 16.25 -1.56 -22.94
CA HIS A 204 16.73 -2.90 -22.59
C HIS A 204 15.63 -3.97 -22.66
N SER A 205 14.42 -3.63 -22.21
CA SER A 205 13.27 -4.53 -22.25
C SER A 205 12.91 -4.95 -23.68
N ARG A 206 13.01 -4.04 -24.65
CA ARG A 206 12.77 -4.34 -26.07
C ARG A 206 13.84 -5.28 -26.63
N ASP A 207 15.11 -5.05 -26.31
CA ASP A 207 16.20 -5.93 -26.74
C ASP A 207 16.01 -7.35 -26.18
N ILE A 208 15.66 -7.48 -24.91
CA ILE A 208 15.35 -8.78 -24.27
C ILE A 208 14.16 -9.44 -24.96
N ALA A 209 13.07 -8.70 -25.18
CA ALA A 209 11.87 -9.22 -25.84
C ALA A 209 12.17 -9.71 -27.26
N ASN A 210 12.89 -8.92 -28.06
CA ASN A 210 13.28 -9.29 -29.43
C ASN A 210 14.15 -10.55 -29.45
N ASN A 211 15.12 -10.67 -28.55
CA ASN A 211 15.98 -11.83 -28.41
C ASN A 211 15.22 -13.10 -27.98
N LYS A 212 14.15 -12.95 -27.19
CA LYS A 212 13.29 -14.07 -26.76
C LYS A 212 12.29 -14.47 -27.86
N ASN A 213 11.67 -13.48 -28.50
CA ASN A 213 10.59 -13.69 -29.47
C ASN A 213 11.11 -14.23 -30.81
N SER A 214 12.29 -13.77 -31.26
CA SER A 214 12.93 -14.29 -32.49
C SER A 214 13.18 -15.80 -32.43
N LYS A 215 13.52 -16.34 -31.24
CA LYS A 215 13.70 -17.78 -31.03
C LYS A 215 12.40 -18.57 -31.10
N GLN A 216 11.24 -17.91 -30.97
CA GLN A 216 9.93 -18.53 -30.88
C GLN A 216 9.13 -18.47 -32.20
N GLN A 217 9.47 -17.55 -33.10
CA GLN A 217 8.79 -17.35 -34.38
C GLN A 217 8.94 -18.53 -35.38
N ASN A 218 9.79 -19.52 -35.10
CA ASN A 218 9.93 -20.73 -35.94
C ASN A 218 8.77 -21.74 -35.82
N ARG A 219 7.66 -21.39 -35.16
CA ARG A 219 6.47 -22.25 -35.05
C ARG A 219 5.42 -21.79 -36.08
N ASN A 220 5.04 -22.68 -37.01
CA ASN A 220 4.02 -22.46 -38.06
C ASN A 220 2.58 -22.33 -37.52
N PHE A 221 2.40 -21.64 -36.40
CA PHE A 221 1.12 -21.52 -35.73
C PHE A 221 0.75 -20.03 -35.66
N GLU A 222 -0.22 -19.65 -36.49
CA GLU A 222 -0.81 -18.30 -36.55
C GLU A 222 -2.17 -18.33 -35.84
N PRO A 223 -2.24 -17.86 -34.59
CA PRO A 223 -3.51 -17.77 -33.88
C PRO A 223 -4.42 -16.71 -34.51
N GLU A 224 -5.71 -17.02 -34.59
CA GLU A 224 -6.72 -16.08 -35.06
C GLU A 224 -7.17 -15.16 -33.91
N ILE A 225 -6.96 -13.85 -34.08
CA ILE A 225 -7.45 -12.82 -33.15
C ILE A 225 -8.63 -12.11 -33.81
N ILE A 226 -9.82 -12.32 -33.27
CA ILE A 226 -11.03 -11.61 -33.71
C ILE A 226 -11.26 -10.44 -32.77
N THR A 227 -11.06 -9.22 -33.27
CA THR A 227 -11.39 -8.00 -32.52
C THR A 227 -12.85 -7.65 -32.79
N ILE A 228 -13.69 -7.66 -31.75
CA ILE A 228 -15.09 -7.24 -31.87
C ILE A 228 -15.11 -5.73 -31.65
N GLU A 229 -15.23 -4.96 -32.74
CA GLU A 229 -15.17 -3.50 -32.73
C GLU A 229 -16.40 -2.83 -32.09
N ASP A 230 -17.51 -3.56 -31.94
CA ASP A 230 -18.82 -2.98 -31.64
C ASP A 230 -19.19 -2.87 -30.15
N ALA A 231 -18.32 -3.28 -29.24
CA ALA A 231 -18.55 -3.04 -27.81
C ALA A 231 -18.02 -1.67 -27.41
N TYR A 232 -18.57 -0.59 -28.00
CA TYR A 232 -18.50 0.70 -27.33
C TYR A 232 -19.13 0.51 -25.96
N ALA A 233 -18.42 0.92 -24.90
CA ALA A 233 -19.14 1.28 -23.69
C ALA A 233 -20.14 2.34 -24.13
N GLU A 234 -21.42 1.97 -24.20
CA GLU A 234 -22.51 2.92 -24.24
C GLU A 234 -22.12 4.02 -23.26
N GLU A 235 -22.12 5.25 -23.76
CA GLU A 235 -21.85 6.44 -22.99
C GLU A 235 -22.50 6.25 -21.62
N PHE A 236 -21.71 6.27 -20.55
CA PHE A 236 -22.22 6.04 -19.19
C PHE A 236 -23.18 7.19 -18.88
N LYS A 237 -24.43 7.01 -19.32
CA LYS A 237 -25.55 7.84 -18.99
C LYS A 237 -25.94 7.33 -17.62
N LEU A 238 -25.57 8.11 -16.60
CA LEU A 238 -25.91 7.81 -15.23
C LEU A 238 -27.42 7.51 -15.09
N SER A 239 -28.26 8.13 -15.93
CA SER A 239 -29.70 7.84 -16.07
C SER A 239 -30.00 6.36 -16.38
N ASP A 240 -29.32 5.76 -17.35
CA ASP A 240 -29.57 4.39 -17.80
C ASP A 240 -29.04 3.36 -16.79
N TYR A 241 -28.07 3.75 -15.97
CA TYR A 241 -27.48 2.95 -14.89
C TYR A 241 -28.30 3.01 -13.60
N ILE A 242 -28.95 4.15 -13.32
CA ILE A 242 -29.88 4.35 -12.19
C ILE A 242 -31.19 3.57 -12.41
N GLU A 243 -31.72 3.52 -13.64
CA GLU A 243 -33.02 2.87 -13.91
C GLU A 243 -32.97 1.33 -13.92
N LYS A 244 -31.83 0.70 -14.25
CA LYS A 244 -31.84 -0.73 -14.63
C LYS A 244 -31.51 -1.76 -13.55
N ASN A 245 -31.00 -1.43 -12.36
CA ASN A 245 -30.48 -2.47 -11.46
C ASN A 245 -30.68 -2.21 -9.96
N ASN A 246 -31.82 -2.65 -9.43
CA ASN A 246 -32.13 -2.74 -8.00
C ASN A 246 -31.88 -4.15 -7.41
N THR A 247 -30.79 -4.85 -7.80
CA THR A 247 -30.45 -6.16 -7.21
C THR A 247 -29.10 -6.15 -6.48
N SER A 248 -29.21 -6.38 -5.17
CA SER A 248 -28.30 -6.39 -4.00
C SER A 248 -26.77 -6.50 -4.06
N LYS A 249 -26.09 -6.67 -5.21
CA LYS A 249 -24.60 -6.66 -5.26
C LYS A 249 -24.00 -5.54 -6.13
N THR A 250 -24.74 -4.99 -7.08
CA THR A 250 -24.30 -3.86 -7.93
C THR A 250 -24.56 -2.49 -7.31
N ALA A 251 -25.45 -2.40 -6.32
CA ALA A 251 -25.78 -1.19 -5.55
C ALA A 251 -24.55 -0.52 -4.89
N LYS A 252 -23.51 -1.30 -4.58
CA LYS A 252 -22.34 -0.88 -3.82
C LYS A 252 -21.42 0.05 -4.61
N SER A 253 -20.89 -0.43 -5.73
CA SER A 253 -20.09 0.40 -6.66
C SER A 253 -20.91 1.53 -7.28
N GLN A 254 -22.22 1.33 -7.39
CA GLN A 254 -23.18 2.34 -7.82
C GLN A 254 -23.21 3.54 -6.87
N ASN A 255 -23.42 3.31 -5.57
CA ASN A 255 -23.48 4.40 -4.60
C ASN A 255 -22.18 5.20 -4.55
N LEU A 256 -21.00 4.56 -4.60
CA LEU A 256 -19.73 5.30 -4.64
C LEU A 256 -19.58 6.12 -5.94
N ALA A 257 -19.95 5.56 -7.10
CA ALA A 257 -19.88 6.28 -8.37
C ALA A 257 -20.87 7.47 -8.43
N ILE A 258 -22.09 7.27 -7.93
CA ILE A 258 -23.12 8.31 -7.83
C ILE A 258 -22.68 9.40 -6.85
N ALA A 259 -22.15 9.02 -5.68
CA ALA A 259 -21.63 9.97 -4.69
C ALA A 259 -20.53 10.86 -5.27
N ASN A 260 -19.54 10.25 -5.94
CA ASN A 260 -18.48 10.98 -6.64
C ASN A 260 -19.05 11.91 -7.72
N TYR A 261 -20.02 11.46 -8.51
CA TYR A 261 -20.66 12.30 -9.52
C TYR A 261 -21.28 13.56 -8.89
N HIS A 262 -22.11 13.42 -7.86
CA HIS A 262 -22.74 14.56 -7.20
C HIS A 262 -21.72 15.49 -6.53
N PHE A 263 -20.72 14.92 -5.86
CA PHE A 263 -19.63 15.68 -5.24
C PHE A 263 -18.92 16.59 -6.23
N ASN A 264 -18.62 16.06 -7.43
CA ASN A 264 -17.94 16.80 -8.48
C ASN A 264 -18.80 17.86 -9.16
N ASN A 265 -20.14 17.72 -9.09
CA ASN A 265 -21.08 18.72 -9.62
C ASN A 265 -21.53 19.73 -8.55
N GLY A 266 -20.93 19.68 -7.35
CA GLY A 266 -21.26 20.59 -6.25
C GLY A 266 -22.56 20.27 -5.52
N ASP A 267 -23.14 19.09 -5.75
CA ASP A 267 -24.34 18.61 -5.07
C ASP A 267 -23.95 17.80 -3.83
N ASP A 268 -23.53 18.52 -2.79
CA ASP A 268 -22.98 17.92 -1.57
C ASP A 268 -24.03 17.08 -0.81
N GLU A 269 -25.32 17.42 -0.89
CA GLU A 269 -26.39 16.71 -0.20
C GLU A 269 -26.61 15.31 -0.81
N LEU A 270 -26.72 15.21 -2.14
CA LEU A 270 -26.84 13.91 -2.80
C LEU A 270 -25.53 13.11 -2.71
N ALA A 271 -24.38 13.78 -2.78
CA ALA A 271 -23.09 13.13 -2.57
C ALA A 271 -23.01 12.45 -1.20
N GLU A 272 -23.33 13.19 -0.14
CA GLU A 272 -23.34 12.68 1.23
C GLU A 272 -24.27 11.47 1.37
N LYS A 273 -25.50 11.60 0.89
CA LYS A 273 -26.51 10.53 0.95
C LYS A 273 -25.98 9.24 0.33
N HIS A 274 -25.33 9.32 -0.82
CA HIS A 274 -24.81 8.13 -1.50
C HIS A 274 -23.52 7.59 -0.86
N TYR A 275 -22.65 8.45 -0.30
CA TYR A 275 -21.53 7.97 0.52
C TYR A 275 -22.01 7.25 1.79
N GLU A 276 -23.06 7.74 2.45
CA GLU A 276 -23.66 7.06 3.60
C GLU A 276 -24.27 5.70 3.22
N LEU A 277 -24.96 5.62 2.07
CA LEU A 277 -25.50 4.35 1.57
C LEU A 277 -24.37 3.37 1.23
N TYR A 278 -23.28 3.84 0.64
CA TYR A 278 -22.08 3.04 0.39
C TYR A 278 -21.50 2.48 1.70
N TYR A 279 -21.46 3.29 2.77
CA TYR A 279 -20.93 2.87 4.07
C TYR A 279 -21.86 1.92 4.85
N LYS A 280 -23.18 2.15 4.83
CA LYS A 280 -24.17 1.38 5.62
C LYS A 280 -24.26 -0.11 5.22
N ASP A 281 -23.84 -0.47 4.02
CA ASP A 281 -24.19 -1.76 3.44
C ASP A 281 -23.36 -2.98 3.92
N ASP A 282 -22.19 -2.86 4.58
CA ASP A 282 -21.40 -4.07 4.98
C ASP A 282 -20.10 -3.86 5.82
N ASN A 283 -20.03 -2.94 6.80
CA ASN A 283 -18.75 -2.64 7.50
C ASN A 283 -17.60 -2.31 6.51
N LEU A 284 -17.94 -1.58 5.45
CA LEU A 284 -17.05 -1.26 4.34
C LEU A 284 -16.11 -0.10 4.65
N ASP A 285 -15.15 0.07 3.75
CA ASP A 285 -14.19 1.16 3.69
C ASP A 285 -14.88 2.53 3.96
N PRO A 286 -14.62 3.15 5.13
CA PRO A 286 -15.17 4.46 5.47
C PRO A 286 -14.45 5.64 4.79
N GLU A 287 -13.32 5.41 4.12
CA GLU A 287 -12.43 6.45 3.58
C GLU A 287 -13.15 7.43 2.65
N PRO A 288 -14.01 7.02 1.70
CA PRO A 288 -14.69 7.98 0.84
C PRO A 288 -15.63 8.95 1.59
N LEU A 289 -16.39 8.44 2.56
CA LEU A 289 -17.31 9.27 3.35
C LEU A 289 -16.55 10.19 4.32
N VAL A 290 -15.41 9.73 4.82
CA VAL A 290 -14.54 10.51 5.71
C VAL A 290 -13.82 11.61 4.96
N ASP A 291 -13.24 11.31 3.81
CA ASP A 291 -12.60 12.31 2.96
C ASP A 291 -13.64 13.35 2.48
N PHE A 292 -14.88 12.93 2.21
CA PHE A 292 -16.00 13.84 1.93
C PHE A 292 -16.29 14.75 3.14
N TYR A 293 -16.49 14.20 4.34
CA TYR A 293 -16.76 15.00 5.53
C TYR A 293 -15.62 15.93 5.90
N LYS A 294 -14.37 15.47 5.79
CA LYS A 294 -13.18 16.28 6.04
C LYS A 294 -13.17 17.54 5.18
N GLN A 295 -13.60 17.42 3.93
CA GLN A 295 -13.62 18.52 2.96
C GLN A 295 -14.85 19.43 3.11
N LYS A 296 -16.01 18.87 3.44
CA LYS A 296 -17.30 19.58 3.34
C LYS A 296 -17.92 19.95 4.67
N ASN A 297 -17.70 19.16 5.71
CA ASN A 297 -18.35 19.34 7.00
C ASN A 297 -17.51 18.75 8.14
N MET A 298 -16.64 19.58 8.71
CA MET A 298 -15.72 19.17 9.77
C MET A 298 -16.44 18.64 11.02
N HIS A 299 -17.62 19.18 11.37
CA HIS A 299 -18.39 18.68 12.51
C HIS A 299 -18.89 17.24 12.26
N LYS A 300 -19.40 16.95 11.06
CA LYS A 300 -19.75 15.57 10.68
C LYS A 300 -18.53 14.66 10.62
N TYR A 301 -17.38 15.15 10.16
CA TYR A 301 -16.12 14.42 10.15
C TYR A 301 -15.71 13.97 11.55
N ILE A 302 -15.73 14.89 12.52
CA ILE A 302 -15.44 14.61 13.94
C ILE A 302 -16.41 13.56 14.47
N ASN A 303 -17.72 13.84 14.39
CA ASN A 303 -18.75 12.96 14.94
C ASN A 303 -18.73 11.55 14.30
N PHE A 304 -18.46 11.46 13.00
CA PHE A 304 -18.37 10.19 12.29
C PHE A 304 -17.13 9.40 12.69
N THR A 305 -15.99 10.07 12.84
CA THR A 305 -14.74 9.45 13.31
C THR A 305 -14.89 8.95 14.75
N GLU A 306 -15.51 9.72 15.64
CA GLU A 306 -15.83 9.30 17.01
C GLU A 306 -16.68 8.01 17.01
N LYS A 307 -17.75 7.96 16.22
CA LYS A 307 -18.58 6.75 16.08
C LYS A 307 -17.82 5.55 15.52
N LEU A 308 -16.88 5.77 14.60
CA LEU A 308 -16.01 4.70 14.09
C LEU A 308 -15.10 4.17 15.19
N MET A 309 -14.55 5.04 16.03
CA MET A 309 -13.71 4.65 17.17
C MET A 309 -14.49 3.85 18.21
N GLU A 310 -15.72 4.24 18.53
CA GLU A 310 -16.58 3.50 19.48
C GLU A 310 -16.85 2.06 19.03
N LYS A 311 -16.97 1.83 17.71
CA LYS A 311 -17.18 0.50 17.12
C LYS A 311 -15.91 -0.36 17.09
N CYS A 312 -14.74 0.22 17.32
CA CYS A 312 -13.48 -0.52 17.30
C CYS A 312 -13.23 -1.17 18.65
N GLU A 313 -13.77 -2.38 18.83
CA GLU A 313 -13.68 -3.11 20.10
C GLU A 313 -12.22 -3.47 20.50
N ILE A 314 -11.31 -3.63 19.53
CA ILE A 314 -9.90 -3.96 19.79
C ILE A 314 -8.97 -3.33 18.73
N TYR A 315 -8.20 -2.31 19.12
CA TYR A 315 -7.09 -1.80 18.31
C TYR A 315 -5.89 -2.75 18.45
N LEU A 316 -5.80 -3.78 17.60
CA LEU A 316 -4.75 -4.80 17.67
C LEU A 316 -3.43 -4.36 17.02
N THR A 317 -2.76 -3.34 17.56
CA THR A 317 -1.34 -3.00 17.30
C THR A 317 -0.94 -2.71 15.84
N ASP A 318 0.21 -2.09 15.61
CA ASP A 318 0.80 -1.88 14.27
C ASP A 318 1.08 -3.19 13.48
N THR A 319 0.98 -4.36 14.10
CA THR A 319 1.30 -5.66 13.46
C THR A 319 0.17 -6.21 12.60
N GLN A 320 -1.07 -5.82 12.87
CA GLN A 320 -2.19 -6.09 11.97
C GLN A 320 -2.49 -4.83 11.16
N LYS A 321 -1.84 -4.70 10.00
CA LYS A 321 -2.19 -3.72 8.95
C LYS A 321 -3.55 -4.05 8.33
N THR A 322 -4.60 -4.13 9.16
CA THR A 322 -5.97 -4.11 8.67
C THR A 322 -6.26 -2.71 8.19
N TYR A 323 -7.05 -2.63 7.12
CA TYR A 323 -7.46 -1.36 6.54
C TYR A 323 -8.11 -0.41 7.58
N PRO A 324 -8.96 -0.88 8.52
CA PRO A 324 -9.48 -0.05 9.62
C PRO A 324 -8.40 0.59 10.51
N ASN A 325 -7.34 -0.13 10.86
CA ASN A 325 -6.28 0.40 11.74
C ASN A 325 -5.46 1.52 11.09
N ILE A 326 -5.16 1.39 9.79
CA ILE A 326 -4.45 2.44 9.04
C ILE A 326 -5.34 3.67 8.88
N PHE A 327 -6.62 3.42 8.60
CA PHE A 327 -7.61 4.46 8.40
C PHE A 327 -7.87 5.27 9.68
N ILE A 328 -8.09 4.60 10.82
CA ILE A 328 -8.31 5.30 12.11
C ILE A 328 -7.07 6.09 12.54
N SER A 329 -5.87 5.54 12.31
CA SER A 329 -4.61 6.28 12.51
C SER A 329 -4.60 7.58 11.70
N ARG A 330 -5.00 7.55 10.43
CA ARG A 330 -5.08 8.76 9.59
C ARG A 330 -6.10 9.76 10.14
N CYS A 331 -7.30 9.31 10.49
CA CYS A 331 -8.34 10.19 11.04
C CYS A 331 -7.93 10.83 12.37
N MET A 332 -7.25 10.08 13.23
CA MET A 332 -6.71 10.63 14.47
C MET A 332 -5.67 11.70 14.19
N SER A 333 -4.77 11.48 13.22
CA SER A 333 -3.72 12.46 12.88
C SER A 333 -4.34 13.78 12.40
N ASP A 334 -5.39 13.68 11.60
CA ASP A 334 -6.16 14.81 11.09
C ASP A 334 -6.93 15.52 12.21
N LEU A 335 -7.60 14.79 13.11
CA LEU A 335 -8.28 15.34 14.29
C LEU A 335 -7.32 16.07 15.22
N PHE A 336 -6.16 15.47 15.53
CA PHE A 336 -5.13 16.13 16.34
C PHE A 336 -4.63 17.40 15.67
N SER A 337 -4.41 17.37 14.36
CA SER A 337 -4.03 18.57 13.60
C SER A 337 -5.12 19.64 13.66
N TYR A 338 -6.39 19.25 13.62
CA TYR A 338 -7.53 20.18 13.70
C TYR A 338 -7.65 20.81 15.10
N TYR A 339 -7.72 19.99 16.16
CA TYR A 339 -7.85 20.48 17.54
C TYR A 339 -6.62 21.25 18.03
N ALA A 340 -5.45 21.01 17.46
CA ALA A 340 -4.27 21.83 17.72
C ALA A 340 -4.42 23.29 17.20
N ASN A 341 -5.32 23.54 16.25
CA ASN A 341 -5.49 24.84 15.60
C ASN A 341 -6.70 25.66 16.11
N ASP A 342 -7.66 25.04 16.82
CA ASP A 342 -8.93 25.68 17.23
C ASP A 342 -8.95 25.98 18.75
N ASP A 343 -9.68 27.00 19.23
CA ASP A 343 -9.65 27.44 20.65
C ASP A 343 -10.52 26.59 21.62
N TYR A 344 -11.11 25.48 21.14
CA TYR A 344 -11.95 24.56 21.92
C TYR A 344 -11.18 23.30 22.39
N ARG A 345 -10.08 23.49 23.13
CA ARG A 345 -8.96 22.52 23.17
C ARG A 345 -9.03 21.35 24.15
N GLU A 346 -9.68 21.47 25.31
CA GLU A 346 -9.49 20.45 26.37
C GLU A 346 -10.60 19.39 26.43
N ASP A 347 -11.87 19.81 26.47
CA ASP A 347 -12.97 18.88 26.74
C ASP A 347 -13.21 17.87 25.61
N ASN A 348 -13.00 18.27 24.35
CA ASN A 348 -13.27 17.41 23.19
C ASN A 348 -12.14 16.41 22.95
N LEU A 349 -10.88 16.84 23.06
CA LEU A 349 -9.74 15.94 22.97
C LEU A 349 -9.76 14.92 24.12
N TYR A 350 -10.11 15.37 25.33
CA TYR A 350 -10.28 14.49 26.48
C TYR A 350 -11.43 13.49 26.29
N LYS A 351 -12.58 13.90 25.73
CA LYS A 351 -13.70 13.00 25.40
C LYS A 351 -13.31 11.95 24.34
N ILE A 352 -12.59 12.35 23.30
CA ILE A 352 -12.07 11.46 22.24
C ILE A 352 -11.09 10.42 22.81
N LEU A 353 -10.14 10.86 23.64
CA LEU A 353 -9.18 9.96 24.27
C LEU A 353 -9.85 9.01 25.27
N LYS A 354 -10.92 9.45 25.93
CA LYS A 354 -11.69 8.66 26.89
C LYS A 354 -12.66 7.66 26.24
N SER A 355 -13.17 7.95 25.05
CA SER A 355 -14.08 7.05 24.31
C SER A 355 -13.33 5.91 23.61
N ALA A 356 -12.06 6.10 23.28
CA ALA A 356 -11.21 5.07 22.70
C ALA A 356 -10.76 4.07 23.77
N LYS A 357 -11.42 2.90 23.79
CA LYS A 357 -11.23 1.84 24.79
C LYS A 357 -9.81 1.26 24.85
N TYR A 358 -9.02 1.40 23.76
CA TYR A 358 -7.63 0.97 23.65
C TYR A 358 -6.88 1.84 22.60
N ILE A 359 -6.20 2.92 23.02
CA ILE A 359 -5.27 3.65 22.15
C ILE A 359 -3.86 3.09 22.33
N ASP A 360 -3.19 2.71 21.24
CA ASP A 360 -1.77 2.39 21.29
C ASP A 360 -0.95 3.65 21.56
N SER A 361 -0.45 3.69 22.78
CA SER A 361 0.65 4.47 23.28
C SER A 361 1.73 4.98 22.35
N ALA A 362 2.28 4.09 21.52
CA ALA A 362 3.41 4.40 20.66
C ALA A 362 3.02 5.38 19.56
N TRP A 363 1.73 5.40 19.21
CA TRP A 363 1.18 6.27 18.20
C TRP A 363 0.90 7.67 18.74
N VAL A 364 0.35 7.79 19.96
CA VAL A 364 0.20 9.09 20.65
C VAL A 364 1.55 9.76 20.84
N ILE A 365 2.57 9.00 21.25
CA ILE A 365 3.93 9.52 21.42
C ILE A 365 4.56 9.89 20.06
N SER A 366 4.32 9.11 19.01
CA SER A 366 4.82 9.41 17.65
C SER A 366 4.12 10.62 17.02
N ALA A 367 2.82 10.79 17.24
CA ALA A 367 2.06 11.96 16.84
C ALA A 367 2.55 13.20 17.60
N ILE A 368 2.69 13.11 18.93
CA ILE A 368 3.27 14.18 19.76
C ILE A 368 4.68 14.53 19.30
N SER A 369 5.54 13.53 19.03
CA SER A 369 6.90 13.73 18.54
C SER A 369 6.92 14.38 17.15
N TYR A 370 6.01 13.98 16.25
CA TYR A 370 5.81 14.62 14.95
C TYR A 370 5.40 16.09 15.09
N PHE A 371 4.44 16.42 15.97
CA PHE A 371 4.04 17.79 16.24
C PHE A 371 5.15 18.62 16.90
N ILE A 372 5.89 18.05 17.85
CA ILE A 372 7.04 18.70 18.50
C ILE A 372 8.16 19.01 17.49
N HIS A 373 8.39 18.15 16.49
CA HIS A 373 9.50 18.29 15.56
C HIS A 373 9.17 19.02 14.24
N LYS A 374 7.89 19.10 13.83
CA LYS A 374 7.48 19.72 12.56
C LYS A 374 6.78 21.07 12.69
N LEU A 375 6.35 21.46 13.88
CA LEU A 375 5.86 22.83 14.08
C LEU A 375 7.06 23.79 14.03
N PRO A 376 7.01 24.87 13.22
CA PRO A 376 8.09 25.83 13.15
C PRO A 376 8.35 26.42 14.56
N PRO A 377 9.62 26.73 14.90
CA PRO A 377 10.00 27.26 16.22
C PRO A 377 9.36 28.61 16.59
N HIS A 378 8.57 29.20 15.68
CA HIS A 378 7.77 30.40 15.91
C HIS A 378 6.28 30.13 16.17
N SER A 379 5.86 28.86 16.20
CA SER A 379 4.52 28.55 16.70
C SER A 379 4.52 28.82 18.22
N LYS A 380 3.73 29.81 18.66
CA LYS A 380 3.45 30.12 20.09
C LYS A 380 2.77 28.97 20.85
N PHE A 381 2.82 27.73 20.35
CA PHE A 381 1.79 26.70 20.55
C PHE A 381 2.19 25.53 21.45
N CYS A 382 3.25 25.66 22.23
CA CYS A 382 3.55 24.69 23.30
C CYS A 382 4.06 25.42 24.55
N SER A 383 3.17 26.17 25.18
CA SER A 383 3.39 26.78 26.50
C SER A 383 2.56 26.14 27.59
N ASP A 384 1.96 24.96 27.37
CA ASP A 384 1.33 24.25 28.48
C ASP A 384 2.41 23.51 29.28
N GLN A 385 3.07 24.33 30.10
CA GLN A 385 4.04 23.90 31.09
C GLN A 385 3.41 22.84 32.01
N GLU A 386 2.10 22.85 32.28
CA GLU A 386 1.45 21.92 33.19
C GLU A 386 1.28 20.51 32.59
N TYR A 387 0.90 20.40 31.31
CA TYR A 387 0.84 19.09 30.65
C TYR A 387 2.23 18.46 30.51
N ARG A 388 3.20 19.27 30.06
CA ARG A 388 4.61 18.83 29.99
C ARG A 388 5.13 18.44 31.38
N GLN A 389 4.83 19.24 32.41
CA GLN A 389 5.24 18.96 33.78
C GLN A 389 4.59 17.68 34.30
N SER A 390 3.31 17.43 34.00
CA SER A 390 2.60 16.22 34.43
C SER A 390 3.22 14.95 33.84
N ILE A 391 3.60 14.97 32.55
CA ILE A 391 4.32 13.86 31.92
C ILE A 391 5.71 13.69 32.56
N LEU A 392 6.44 14.79 32.75
CA LEU A 392 7.75 14.78 33.39
C LEU A 392 7.68 14.24 34.83
N ASP A 393 6.64 14.57 35.60
CA ASP A 393 6.45 14.12 36.98
C ASP A 393 6.17 12.61 37.04
N ILE A 394 5.36 12.09 36.11
CA ILE A 394 5.09 10.65 36.01
C ILE A 394 6.38 9.89 35.66
N LEU A 395 7.10 10.35 34.64
CA LEU A 395 8.34 9.73 34.21
C LEU A 395 9.42 9.83 35.30
N THR A 396 9.53 10.96 35.99
CA THR A 396 10.44 11.14 37.13
C THR A 396 10.13 10.13 38.24
N LYS A 397 8.85 9.89 38.55
CA LYS A 397 8.44 8.85 39.52
C LYS A 397 8.78 7.43 39.06
N ILE A 398 8.65 7.14 37.76
CA ILE A 398 8.99 5.84 37.18
C ILE A 398 10.51 5.58 37.26
N PHE A 399 11.32 6.60 36.95
CA PHE A 399 12.78 6.52 36.94
C PHE A 399 13.43 6.74 38.31
N ASN A 400 12.65 7.13 39.33
CA ASN A 400 13.16 7.28 40.67
C ASN A 400 13.76 5.97 41.20
N GLY A 401 15.02 6.03 41.64
CA GLY A 401 15.77 4.88 42.15
C GLY A 401 16.39 3.98 41.07
N ILE A 402 16.29 4.32 39.78
CA ILE A 402 17.01 3.63 38.70
C ILE A 402 18.28 4.45 38.41
N ASN A 403 19.45 3.83 38.58
CA ASN A 403 20.74 4.49 38.32
C ASN A 403 21.33 4.04 36.99
N SER A 404 20.96 2.85 36.53
CA SER A 404 21.54 2.21 35.37
C SER A 404 20.51 1.42 34.55
N VAL A 405 20.64 1.50 33.23
CA VAL A 405 19.73 0.83 32.30
C VAL A 405 20.47 0.11 31.19
N VAL A 406 19.82 -0.92 30.66
CA VAL A 406 20.15 -1.53 29.37
C VAL A 406 18.99 -1.30 28.41
N ILE A 407 19.29 -0.88 27.19
CA ILE A 407 18.27 -0.54 26.20
C ILE A 407 17.96 -1.74 25.33
N PHE A 408 16.71 -2.18 25.31
CA PHE A 408 16.28 -3.30 24.48
C PHE A 408 15.70 -2.79 23.15
N GLY A 409 16.26 -3.28 22.04
CA GLY A 409 15.70 -3.08 20.71
C GLY A 409 16.64 -2.42 19.70
N THR A 410 16.09 -2.15 18.51
CA THR A 410 16.83 -1.63 17.34
C THR A 410 16.15 -0.41 16.73
N GLY A 411 16.85 0.28 15.81
CA GLY A 411 16.31 1.40 15.05
C GLY A 411 15.78 2.55 15.91
N VAL A 412 14.69 3.17 15.46
CA VAL A 412 14.09 4.37 16.08
C VAL A 412 13.62 4.12 17.51
N ALA A 413 13.05 2.95 17.79
CA ALA A 413 12.57 2.58 19.13
C ALA A 413 13.70 2.65 20.17
N SER A 414 14.85 2.04 19.87
CA SER A 414 16.02 2.08 20.75
C SER A 414 16.63 3.49 20.88
N ASP A 415 16.50 4.35 19.86
CA ASP A 415 16.96 5.74 19.95
C ASP A 415 16.06 6.60 20.85
N ILE A 416 14.76 6.32 20.88
CA ILE A 416 13.82 6.97 21.81
C ILE A 416 14.16 6.56 23.25
N ALA A 417 14.37 5.27 23.51
CA ALA A 417 14.79 4.78 24.82
C ALA A 417 16.14 5.37 25.25
N TYR A 418 17.12 5.46 24.33
CA TYR A 418 18.41 6.10 24.57
C TYR A 418 18.26 7.56 24.99
N LYS A 419 17.53 8.36 24.20
CA LYS A 419 17.30 9.78 24.52
C LYS A 419 16.57 9.96 25.86
N THR A 420 15.64 9.07 26.17
CA THR A 420 14.94 9.07 27.46
C THR A 420 15.92 8.81 28.61
N ALA A 421 16.76 7.78 28.49
CA ALA A 421 17.76 7.47 29.51
C ALA A 421 18.77 8.62 29.71
N VAL A 422 19.24 9.25 28.62
CA VAL A 422 20.10 10.44 28.68
C VAL A 422 19.40 11.60 29.39
N PHE A 423 18.13 11.86 29.06
CA PHE A 423 17.35 12.95 29.65
C PHE A 423 17.22 12.81 31.18
N TYR A 424 17.04 11.58 31.67
CA TYR A 424 16.97 11.27 33.11
C TYR A 424 18.34 10.97 33.75
N ASN A 425 19.44 11.24 33.05
CA ASN A 425 20.82 11.00 33.51
C ASN A 425 21.08 9.57 34.01
N LEU A 426 20.45 8.58 33.37
CA LEU A 426 20.63 7.16 33.68
C LEU A 426 21.94 6.66 33.07
N LYS A 427 22.70 5.84 33.80
CA LYS A 427 23.89 5.18 33.26
C LYS A 427 23.47 4.08 32.28
N ILE A 428 23.62 4.35 30.98
CA ILE A 428 23.33 3.37 29.94
C ILE A 428 24.52 2.43 29.84
N ILE A 429 24.32 1.14 30.13
CA ILE A 429 25.41 0.18 30.18
C ILE A 429 25.64 -0.48 28.81
N ALA A 430 24.55 -0.83 28.12
CA ALA A 430 24.59 -1.52 26.84
C ALA A 430 23.25 -1.42 26.09
N PHE A 431 23.27 -1.93 24.86
CA PHE A 431 22.07 -2.26 24.09
C PHE A 431 21.92 -3.78 24.02
N ILE A 432 20.68 -4.26 23.94
CA ILE A 432 20.34 -5.64 23.60
C ILE A 432 19.63 -5.67 22.26
N ASP A 433 20.16 -6.45 21.33
CA ASP A 433 19.59 -6.71 20.01
C ASP A 433 19.75 -8.21 19.70
N ASP A 434 18.67 -8.88 19.32
CA ASP A 434 18.67 -10.33 19.07
C ASP A 434 19.51 -10.74 17.85
N PHE A 435 19.85 -9.79 16.98
CA PHE A 435 20.43 -10.08 15.67
C PHE A 435 21.73 -9.31 15.39
N LYS A 436 22.28 -8.59 16.38
CA LYS A 436 23.44 -7.73 16.16
C LYS A 436 24.42 -7.73 17.33
N THR A 437 25.69 -7.72 16.96
CA THR A 437 26.82 -7.39 17.83
C THR A 437 27.50 -6.13 17.31
N GLY A 438 28.08 -5.31 18.19
CA GLY A 438 28.79 -4.09 17.78
C GLY A 438 28.65 -2.99 18.81
N THR A 439 28.60 -1.74 18.37
CA THR A 439 28.37 -0.59 19.25
C THR A 439 27.28 0.34 18.72
N LYS A 440 26.47 0.90 19.62
CA LYS A 440 25.51 1.96 19.34
C LYS A 440 25.69 3.10 20.35
N HIS A 441 25.83 4.34 19.88
CA HIS A 441 26.17 5.51 20.71
C HIS A 441 27.46 5.30 21.55
N GLY A 442 28.43 4.54 21.01
CA GLY A 442 29.67 4.20 21.70
C GLY A 442 29.54 3.11 22.78
N LEU A 443 28.35 2.54 22.98
CA LEU A 443 28.07 1.48 23.95
C LEU A 443 27.93 0.12 23.26
N PRO A 444 28.31 -1.00 23.89
CA PRO A 444 28.24 -2.32 23.30
C PRO A 444 26.79 -2.75 23.03
N ILE A 445 26.59 -3.52 21.95
CA ILE A 445 25.35 -4.24 21.65
C ILE A 445 25.62 -5.72 21.95
N TYR A 446 24.83 -6.29 22.85
CA TYR A 446 24.87 -7.71 23.19
C TYR A 446 23.67 -8.44 22.59
N GLU A 447 23.92 -9.67 22.14
CA GLU A 447 22.83 -10.61 21.90
C GLU A 447 22.19 -11.00 23.24
N LEU A 448 20.87 -11.20 23.26
CA LEU A 448 20.12 -11.49 24.49
C LEU A 448 20.67 -12.70 25.27
N ASN A 449 21.14 -13.72 24.56
CA ASN A 449 21.75 -14.91 25.18
C ASN A 449 23.11 -14.59 25.80
N ILE A 450 23.95 -13.78 25.14
CA ILE A 450 25.25 -13.34 25.66
C ILE A 450 25.05 -12.43 26.88
N PHE A 451 24.00 -11.62 26.88
CA PHE A 451 23.65 -10.78 28.03
C PHE A 451 23.27 -11.58 29.28
N LYS A 452 22.82 -12.84 29.16
CA LYS A 452 22.61 -13.75 30.33
C LYS A 452 23.90 -14.04 31.07
N ASP A 453 24.96 -14.23 30.32
CA ASP A 453 26.19 -14.82 30.85
C ASP A 453 27.17 -13.74 31.33
N ASN A 454 26.98 -12.50 30.91
CA ASN A 454 27.81 -11.37 31.31
C ASN A 454 27.17 -10.65 32.51
N VAL A 455 27.89 -10.62 33.65
CA VAL A 455 27.48 -10.15 35.00
C VAL A 455 27.25 -8.63 35.07
N ILE A 456 26.46 -8.10 34.14
CA ILE A 456 26.03 -6.71 34.12
C ILE A 456 24.56 -6.71 34.52
N CYS A 457 24.30 -6.43 35.79
CA CYS A 457 22.95 -6.28 36.31
C CYS A 457 22.56 -4.79 36.28
N PRO A 458 21.83 -4.31 35.25
CA PRO A 458 21.23 -2.99 35.31
C PRO A 458 20.12 -2.97 36.37
N ASP A 459 19.80 -1.77 36.88
CA ASP A 459 18.62 -1.59 37.73
C ASP A 459 17.32 -1.83 36.94
N ALA A 460 17.33 -1.52 35.65
CA ALA A 460 16.21 -1.77 34.75
C ALA A 460 16.59 -2.04 33.30
N ILE A 461 15.71 -2.72 32.58
CA ILE A 461 15.76 -2.80 31.12
C ILE A 461 14.74 -1.82 30.55
N LEU A 462 15.20 -0.89 29.72
CA LEU A 462 14.40 0.14 29.09
C LEU A 462 14.08 -0.27 27.65
N ALA A 463 12.83 -0.63 27.40
CA ALA A 463 12.38 -0.99 26.06
C ALA A 463 11.77 0.23 25.34
N GLY A 464 12.25 0.47 24.12
CA GLY A 464 11.63 1.48 23.25
C GLY A 464 10.20 1.10 22.84
N PRO A 465 9.40 2.07 22.36
CA PRO A 465 8.07 1.78 21.83
C PRO A 465 8.15 0.80 20.64
N CYS A 466 7.11 -0.01 20.44
CA CYS A 466 7.00 -0.96 19.31
C CYS A 466 8.02 -2.12 19.30
N GLN A 467 8.65 -2.47 20.43
CA GLN A 467 9.42 -3.72 20.52
C GLN A 467 8.44 -4.91 20.48
N ASN A 468 8.34 -5.55 19.31
CA ASN A 468 7.49 -6.73 19.11
C ASN A 468 8.08 -7.94 19.84
N GLY A 469 7.26 -8.53 20.69
CA GLY A 469 7.57 -9.75 21.40
C GLY A 469 7.20 -9.63 22.87
N ASN A 470 6.94 -10.78 23.50
CA ASN A 470 6.66 -10.84 24.92
C ASN A 470 7.95 -10.60 25.70
N ILE A 471 8.43 -9.35 25.69
CA ILE A 471 9.71 -8.95 26.29
C ILE A 471 9.75 -9.36 27.76
N LYS A 472 8.61 -9.28 28.44
CA LYS A 472 8.44 -9.78 29.81
C LYS A 472 8.68 -11.28 29.91
N GLU A 473 8.11 -12.12 29.04
CA GLU A 473 8.41 -13.56 29.05
C GLU A 473 9.89 -13.82 28.75
N ARG A 474 10.47 -13.13 27.77
CA ARG A 474 11.86 -13.33 27.34
C ARG A 474 12.89 -12.92 28.40
N ILE A 475 12.55 -11.94 29.23
CA ILE A 475 13.43 -11.32 30.24
C ILE A 475 13.00 -11.69 31.68
N SER A 476 11.88 -12.38 31.87
CA SER A 476 11.40 -12.83 33.18
C SER A 476 12.42 -13.68 33.94
N ALA A 477 13.29 -14.40 33.22
CA ALA A 477 14.34 -15.24 33.78
C ALA A 477 15.45 -14.50 34.55
N TYR A 478 15.54 -13.17 34.43
CA TYR A 478 16.66 -12.39 34.95
C TYR A 478 16.37 -11.69 36.28
N ASN A 479 15.12 -11.74 36.77
CA ASN A 479 14.68 -10.98 37.96
C ASN A 479 15.03 -9.47 37.89
N ILE A 480 15.14 -8.92 36.67
CA ILE A 480 15.42 -7.50 36.41
C ILE A 480 14.09 -6.78 36.17
N LYS A 481 13.94 -5.57 36.72
CA LYS A 481 12.77 -4.71 36.48
C LYS A 481 12.74 -4.30 35.00
N VAL A 482 11.74 -4.74 34.25
CA VAL A 482 11.51 -4.26 32.88
C VAL A 482 10.65 -3.01 32.93
N ILE A 483 11.21 -1.89 32.50
CA ILE A 483 10.50 -0.62 32.33
C ILE A 483 10.17 -0.51 30.85
N GLU A 484 8.96 -0.96 30.52
CA GLU A 484 8.37 -0.61 29.25
C GLU A 484 7.90 0.84 29.34
N ILE A 485 8.36 1.68 28.42
CA ILE A 485 7.83 3.03 28.26
C ILE A 485 6.41 2.87 27.70
N LYS A 486 5.46 2.62 28.61
CA LYS A 486 4.02 2.63 28.38
C LYS A 486 3.47 3.94 28.91
N PRO A 487 2.62 4.65 28.17
CA PRO A 487 1.85 5.74 28.71
C PRO A 487 0.81 5.19 29.69
N LYS A 488 0.42 6.09 30.58
CA LYS A 488 -0.50 5.85 31.68
C LYS A 488 -1.88 5.42 31.13
N GLN A 489 -2.47 4.41 31.78
CA GLN A 489 -3.85 3.97 31.56
C GLN A 489 -4.85 5.06 31.88
#